data_AF-L1I5X4-F1
#
_entry.id   AF-L1I5X4-F1
#
_cell.length_a   1.000
_cell.length_b   1.000
_cell.length_c   1.000
_cell.angle_alpha   90.00
_cell.angle_beta   90.00
_cell.angle_gamma   90.00
#
_symmetry.space_group_name_H-M   'P 1'
#
loop_
_entity.id
_entity.type
_entity.pdbx_description
1 polymer ?
#
loop_
_entity_poly.entity_id
_entity_poly.type
_entity_poly.pdbx_seq_one_letter_code
_entity_poly.pdbx_strand_id
1 'polypeptide(L)'
;MLKNCSGNGRCNGQTGECDCYEGYSGTSCSEGTGGGGGGGGGVCGRNSYGASCTEECDMLKNCSGNGRCNGQTGECDCYEGYSGTSCSEGTGGGGGGGGGVCGRNSYGASCTEECDMLKNCSGNGRCKRG
;
A
#
# COMPACT_ATOMS: atom_id res chain seq x y z
N MET A 1 -16.44 -4.63 44.90
CA MET A 1 -16.76 -4.05 43.58
C MET A 1 -15.95 -4.83 42.55
N LEU A 2 -16.60 -5.63 41.70
CA LEU A 2 -15.90 -6.35 40.64
C LEU A 2 -15.37 -5.32 39.63
N LYS A 3 -14.07 -5.04 39.64
CA LYS A 3 -13.40 -4.31 38.57
C LYS A 3 -13.50 -5.18 37.32
N ASN A 4 -14.45 -4.84 36.45
CA ASN A 4 -14.56 -5.49 35.16
C ASN A 4 -13.43 -4.93 34.29
N CYS A 5 -12.47 -5.77 33.90
CA CYS A 5 -11.33 -5.41 33.04
C CYS A 5 -11.78 -5.18 31.58
N SER A 6 -12.90 -4.49 31.40
CA SER A 6 -13.56 -4.18 30.13
C SER A 6 -13.84 -5.40 29.24
N GLY A 7 -13.88 -6.60 29.81
CA GLY A 7 -13.94 -7.87 29.07
C GLY A 7 -12.66 -8.27 28.34
N ASN A 8 -11.60 -7.45 28.42
CA ASN A 8 -10.35 -7.61 27.66
C ASN A 8 -9.15 -7.96 28.55
N GLY A 9 -9.41 -8.50 29.74
CA GLY A 9 -8.36 -8.95 30.65
C GLY A 9 -8.89 -9.81 31.77
N ARG A 10 -7.97 -10.46 32.49
CA ARG A 10 -8.26 -11.27 33.68
C ARG A 10 -8.07 -10.41 34.92
N CYS A 11 -9.05 -10.43 35.82
CA CYS A 11 -8.94 -9.72 37.09
C CYS A 11 -8.17 -10.59 38.10
N ASN A 12 -7.13 -10.01 38.70
CA ASN A 12 -6.45 -10.59 39.84
C ASN A 12 -7.29 -10.40 41.11
N GLY A 13 -7.78 -11.50 41.68
CA GLY A 13 -8.65 -11.48 42.86
C GLY A 13 -7.97 -11.05 44.17
N GLN A 14 -6.63 -10.99 44.22
CA GLN A 14 -5.87 -10.59 45.40
C GLN A 14 -5.48 -9.11 45.37
N THR A 15 -5.05 -8.59 44.23
CA THR A 15 -4.59 -7.19 44.09
C THR A 15 -5.66 -6.26 43.50
N GLY A 16 -6.64 -6.81 42.79
CA GLY A 16 -7.65 -6.03 42.07
C GLY A 16 -7.13 -5.38 40.78
N GLU A 17 -5.96 -5.78 40.31
CA GLU A 17 -5.36 -5.36 39.03
C GLU A 17 -5.85 -6.23 37.87
N CYS A 18 -5.70 -5.72 36.64
CA CYS A 18 -6.11 -6.40 35.42
C CYS A 18 -4.89 -6.84 34.61
N ASP A 19 -4.81 -8.14 34.32
CA ASP A 19 -3.88 -8.68 33.33
C ASP A 19 -4.56 -8.65 31.96
N CYS A 20 -4.19 -7.68 31.12
CA CYS A 20 -4.83 -7.47 29.82
C CYS A 20 -4.45 -8.56 28.81
N TYR A 21 -5.42 -8.94 27.97
CA TYR A 21 -5.18 -9.82 26.82
C TYR A 21 -4.34 -9.10 25.77
N GLU A 22 -3.73 -9.88 24.88
CA GLU A 22 -2.89 -9.38 23.80
C GLU A 22 -3.63 -8.31 22.98
N GLY A 23 -2.98 -7.17 22.75
CA GLY A 23 -3.60 -6.04 22.08
C GLY A 23 -4.47 -5.15 22.97
N TYR A 24 -4.41 -5.29 24.30
CA TYR A 24 -5.01 -4.36 25.26
C TYR A 24 -4.03 -3.93 26.37
N SER A 25 -4.23 -2.74 26.92
CA SER A 25 -3.49 -2.17 28.04
C SER A 25 -4.34 -1.21 28.88
N GLY A 26 -3.70 -0.54 29.83
CA GLY A 26 -4.34 0.33 30.79
C GLY A 26 -4.86 -0.44 31.99
N THR A 27 -5.13 0.29 33.08
CA THR A 27 -5.54 -0.29 34.38
C THR A 27 -6.87 -1.03 34.34
N SER A 28 -7.67 -0.83 33.29
CA SER A 28 -8.96 -1.49 33.05
C SER A 28 -9.00 -2.26 31.72
N CYS A 29 -7.87 -2.43 31.03
CA CYS A 29 -7.78 -3.09 29.71
C CYS A 29 -8.73 -2.49 28.65
N SER A 30 -9.08 -1.21 28.81
CA SER A 30 -9.92 -0.46 27.88
C SER A 30 -9.14 0.11 26.71
N GLU A 31 -7.81 0.19 26.84
CA GLU A 31 -6.93 0.77 25.83
C GLU A 31 -6.46 -0.35 24.90
N GLY A 32 -6.57 -0.18 23.58
CA GLY A 32 -6.06 -1.15 22.61
C GLY A 32 -4.56 -0.93 22.35
N THR A 33 -3.76 -1.99 22.38
CA THR A 33 -2.33 -2.02 22.02
C THR A 33 -2.04 -2.77 20.72
N GLY A 34 -3.07 -2.97 19.89
CA GLY A 34 -2.88 -3.28 18.47
C GLY A 34 -2.52 -4.72 18.17
N GLY A 35 -3.45 -5.65 18.46
CA GLY A 35 -3.47 -7.00 17.88
C GLY A 35 -4.59 -7.20 16.84
N GLY A 36 -5.50 -6.23 16.70
CA GLY A 36 -6.62 -6.29 15.78
C GLY A 36 -7.21 -4.91 15.58
N GLY A 37 -6.63 -4.14 14.65
CA GLY A 37 -7.13 -2.83 14.27
C GLY A 37 -6.86 -1.75 15.31
N GLY A 38 -5.74 -1.05 15.15
CA GLY A 38 -5.51 0.24 15.77
C GLY A 38 -4.58 0.21 16.99
N GLY A 39 -3.43 0.84 16.82
CA GLY A 39 -2.58 1.32 17.92
C GLY A 39 -1.48 0.36 18.34
N GLY A 40 -0.29 0.48 17.73
CA GLY A 40 0.92 -0.15 18.25
C GLY A 40 1.71 -0.94 17.21
N GLY A 41 2.37 -0.26 16.28
CA GLY A 41 3.39 -0.84 15.39
C GLY A 41 2.92 -1.91 14.38
N GLY A 42 1.68 -2.40 14.48
CA GLY A 42 1.03 -3.22 13.47
C GLY A 42 0.44 -2.38 12.35
N VAL A 43 0.37 -2.96 11.15
CA VAL A 43 -0.30 -2.37 9.97
C VAL A 43 -1.65 -1.81 10.39
N CYS A 44 -1.82 -0.50 10.27
CA CYS A 44 -3.07 0.16 10.59
C CYS A 44 -4.22 -0.39 9.74
N GLY A 45 -5.46 -0.19 10.20
CA GLY A 45 -6.66 -0.63 9.46
C GLY A 45 -6.69 -0.07 8.04
N ARG A 46 -7.53 -0.65 7.17
CA ARG A 46 -7.64 -0.25 5.76
C ARG A 46 -7.73 1.28 5.65
N ASN A 47 -6.86 1.87 4.84
CA ASN A 47 -6.77 3.30 4.58
C ASN A 47 -6.27 4.17 5.73
N SER A 48 -5.48 3.64 6.67
CA SER A 48 -4.86 4.43 7.74
C SER A 48 -3.40 4.05 7.99
N TYR A 49 -2.61 4.97 8.56
CA TYR A 49 -1.22 4.76 8.98
C TYR A 49 -0.83 5.66 10.18
N GLY A 50 0.40 5.47 10.69
CA GLY A 50 0.97 6.25 11.79
C GLY A 50 0.82 5.60 13.16
N ALA A 51 1.52 6.14 14.17
CA ALA A 51 1.59 5.56 15.52
C ALA A 51 0.21 5.36 16.18
N SER A 52 -0.74 6.22 15.83
CA SER A 52 -2.13 6.19 16.32
C SER A 52 -3.16 5.77 15.26
N CYS A 53 -2.74 5.38 14.05
CA CYS A 53 -3.61 5.07 12.91
C CYS A 53 -4.63 6.17 12.56
N THR A 54 -4.24 7.44 12.75
CA THR A 54 -5.09 8.61 12.48
C THR A 54 -4.79 9.26 11.13
N GLU A 55 -3.68 8.89 10.48
CA GLU A 55 -3.30 9.45 9.19
C GLU A 55 -3.95 8.65 8.05
N GLU A 56 -4.41 9.34 7.00
CA GLU A 56 -5.15 8.73 5.90
C GLU A 56 -4.19 8.03 4.91
N CYS A 57 -4.33 6.71 4.74
CA CYS A 57 -3.57 5.87 3.79
C CYS A 57 -4.47 5.34 2.67
N ASP A 58 -5.43 6.14 2.19
CA ASP A 58 -6.34 5.72 1.13
C ASP A 58 -5.59 5.51 -0.19
N MET A 59 -5.60 4.29 -0.74
CA MET A 59 -4.86 3.95 -1.96
C MET A 59 -5.35 4.73 -3.20
N LEU A 60 -6.63 5.12 -3.21
CA LEU A 60 -7.23 5.84 -4.33
C LEU A 60 -6.87 7.33 -4.27
N LYS A 61 -6.85 7.92 -3.07
CA LYS A 61 -6.53 9.35 -2.88
C LYS A 61 -5.03 9.63 -2.73
N ASN A 62 -4.32 8.86 -1.90
CA ASN A 62 -2.91 9.10 -1.59
C ASN A 62 -1.98 8.50 -2.63
N CYS A 63 -2.33 7.32 -3.16
CA CYS A 63 -1.52 6.63 -4.17
C CYS A 63 -2.14 6.70 -5.58
N SER A 64 -3.08 7.62 -5.80
CA SER A 64 -3.74 7.85 -7.11
C SER A 64 -4.41 6.61 -7.72
N GLY A 65 -4.68 5.57 -6.94
CA GLY A 65 -5.14 4.26 -7.41
C GLY A 65 -4.07 3.42 -8.11
N ASN A 66 -2.83 3.93 -8.22
CA ASN A 66 -1.72 3.31 -8.95
C ASN A 66 -0.64 2.74 -8.02
N GLY A 67 -0.97 2.51 -6.76
CA GLY A 67 -0.06 1.93 -5.79
C GLY A 67 -0.76 1.40 -4.56
N ARG A 68 0.00 0.68 -3.74
CA ARG A 68 -0.46 0.19 -2.44
C ARG A 68 0.07 1.13 -1.37
N CYS A 69 -0.82 1.60 -0.51
CA CYS A 69 -0.41 2.43 0.63
C CYS A 69 0.09 1.53 1.76
N ASN A 70 1.31 1.81 2.23
CA ASN A 70 1.93 1.10 3.33
C ASN A 70 1.31 1.58 4.65
N GLY A 71 0.48 0.74 5.28
CA GLY A 71 -0.19 1.08 6.55
C GLY A 71 0.73 1.26 7.75
N GLN A 72 2.05 1.07 7.61
CA GLN A 72 3.04 1.36 8.64
C GLN A 72 3.75 2.69 8.40
N THR A 73 4.19 2.97 7.16
CA THR A 73 4.98 4.17 6.83
C THR A 73 4.17 5.30 6.19
N GLY A 74 3.00 4.99 5.61
CA GLY A 74 2.21 5.91 4.78
C GLY A 74 2.71 6.04 3.35
N GLU A 75 3.82 5.38 2.99
CA GLU A 75 4.41 5.47 1.66
C GLU A 75 3.62 4.62 0.64
N CYS A 76 3.63 5.05 -0.61
CA CYS A 76 2.99 4.33 -1.70
C CYS A 76 3.99 3.43 -2.43
N ASP A 77 3.75 2.13 -2.40
CA ASP A 77 4.38 1.16 -3.30
C ASP A 77 3.69 1.22 -4.66
N CYS A 78 4.25 1.98 -5.60
CA CYS A 78 3.68 2.16 -6.92
C CYS A 78 3.69 0.88 -7.75
N TYR A 79 2.59 0.66 -8.49
CA TYR A 79 2.52 -0.40 -9.48
C TYR A 79 3.47 -0.10 -10.65
N GLU A 80 3.79 -1.15 -11.41
CA GLU A 80 4.67 -1.03 -12.58
C GLU A 80 4.18 0.08 -13.52
N GLY A 81 5.09 0.97 -13.90
CA GLY A 81 4.80 2.12 -14.76
C GLY A 81 4.36 3.39 -14.06
N TYR A 82 4.37 3.41 -12.72
CA TYR A 82 4.07 4.58 -11.92
C TYR A 82 5.19 4.90 -10.92
N SER A 83 5.39 6.18 -10.63
CA SER A 83 6.33 6.70 -9.64
C SER A 83 5.84 7.98 -8.99
N GLY A 84 6.72 8.57 -8.18
CA GLY A 84 6.41 9.70 -7.34
C GLY A 84 5.81 9.24 -6.02
N THR A 85 5.79 10.13 -5.03
CA THR A 85 5.31 9.85 -3.68
C THR A 85 3.84 9.43 -3.64
N SER A 86 3.05 9.81 -4.66
CA SER A 86 1.63 9.49 -4.80
C SER A 86 1.30 8.56 -5.98
N CYS A 87 2.30 7.97 -6.64
CA CYS A 87 2.13 7.14 -7.84
C CYS A 87 1.33 7.83 -8.96
N SER A 88 1.34 9.15 -8.98
CA SER A 88 0.64 9.97 -9.97
C SER A 88 1.46 10.15 -11.24
N GLU A 89 2.78 9.96 -11.16
CA GLU A 89 3.69 10.11 -12.29
C GLU A 89 3.74 8.79 -13.06
N GLY A 90 3.17 8.75 -14.25
CA GLY A 90 3.40 7.63 -15.16
C GLY A 90 4.84 7.67 -15.65
N THR A 91 5.67 6.69 -15.27
CA THR A 91 7.07 6.60 -15.73
C THR A 91 7.21 6.08 -17.14
N GLY A 92 6.11 5.98 -17.90
CA GLY A 92 6.09 5.31 -19.19
C GLY A 92 6.29 3.80 -19.10
N GLY A 93 6.40 3.23 -17.90
CA GLY A 93 6.54 1.79 -17.67
C GLY A 93 5.21 1.03 -17.76
N GLY A 94 4.33 1.43 -18.67
CA GLY A 94 3.40 0.48 -19.26
C GLY A 94 4.17 -0.47 -20.18
N GLY A 95 5.01 -1.33 -19.59
CA GLY A 95 5.78 -2.36 -20.27
C GLY A 95 7.30 -2.22 -20.16
N GLY A 96 7.93 -3.16 -19.45
CA GLY A 96 9.18 -3.76 -19.93
C GLY A 96 10.48 -3.14 -19.43
N GLY A 97 10.84 -3.41 -18.17
CA GLY A 97 12.23 -3.31 -17.73
C GLY A 97 13.04 -4.53 -18.17
N GLY A 98 13.96 -4.34 -19.13
CA GLY A 98 15.04 -5.28 -19.44
C GLY A 98 14.69 -6.35 -20.49
N GLY A 99 14.77 -6.01 -21.78
CA GLY A 99 14.44 -6.94 -22.88
C GLY A 99 12.94 -7.17 -23.04
N GLY A 100 12.14 -6.18 -22.67
CA GLY A 100 10.69 -6.23 -22.69
C GLY A 100 10.12 -5.68 -23.99
N VAL A 101 9.37 -6.53 -24.66
CA VAL A 101 8.50 -6.23 -25.80
C VAL A 101 7.83 -4.86 -25.70
N CYS A 102 8.17 -3.94 -26.60
CA CYS A 102 7.46 -2.67 -26.70
C CYS A 102 5.96 -2.85 -26.94
N GLY A 103 5.18 -1.85 -26.49
CA GLY A 103 3.74 -1.74 -26.70
C GLY A 103 3.33 -1.82 -28.18
N ARG A 104 2.02 -1.91 -28.44
CA ARG A 104 1.53 -1.93 -29.83
C ARG A 104 1.95 -0.63 -30.52
N ASN A 105 2.65 -0.75 -31.64
CA ASN A 105 3.15 0.37 -32.44
C ASN A 105 4.24 1.23 -31.76
N SER A 106 5.04 0.67 -30.86
CA SER A 106 6.25 1.35 -30.36
C SER A 106 7.50 0.46 -30.49
N TYR A 107 8.66 1.08 -30.63
CA TYR A 107 9.97 0.42 -30.69
C TYR A 107 11.08 1.33 -30.12
N GLY A 108 12.31 0.80 -30.06
CA GLY A 108 13.49 1.53 -29.55
C GLY A 108 13.83 1.15 -28.11
N ALA A 109 15.05 1.49 -27.68
CA ALA A 109 15.59 1.08 -26.38
C ALA A 109 14.76 1.53 -25.16
N SER A 110 13.91 2.55 -25.35
CA SER A 110 13.00 3.10 -24.34
C SER A 110 11.53 3.10 -24.79
N CYS A 111 11.19 2.41 -25.89
CA CYS A 111 9.85 2.39 -26.50
C CYS A 111 9.23 3.79 -26.76
N THR A 112 10.07 4.80 -26.96
CA THR A 112 9.67 6.18 -27.27
C THR A 112 9.48 6.42 -28.76
N GLU A 113 9.91 5.49 -29.62
CA GLU A 113 9.74 5.62 -31.05
C GLU A 113 8.41 4.99 -31.49
N GLU A 114 7.65 5.72 -32.30
CA GLU A 114 6.36 5.26 -32.82
C GLU A 114 6.55 4.45 -34.10
N CYS A 115 6.04 3.21 -34.09
CA CYS A 115 5.97 2.38 -35.28
C CYS A 115 4.75 2.72 -36.14
N ASP A 116 4.90 3.75 -36.97
CA ASP A 116 4.00 4.05 -38.08
C ASP A 116 4.18 2.99 -39.20
N MET A 117 3.14 2.22 -39.50
CA MET A 117 3.19 1.15 -40.53
C MET A 117 3.42 1.69 -41.95
N LEU A 118 2.99 2.91 -42.25
CA LEU A 118 3.16 3.52 -43.56
C LEU A 118 4.58 4.03 -43.75
N LYS A 119 5.17 4.60 -42.69
CA LYS A 119 6.52 5.16 -42.75
C LYS A 119 7.61 4.12 -42.49
N ASN A 120 7.46 3.29 -41.46
CA ASN A 120 8.51 2.39 -40.97
C ASN A 120 8.42 0.99 -41.59
N CYS A 121 7.27 0.61 -42.15
CA CYS A 121 7.05 -0.70 -42.77
C CYS A 121 6.63 -0.60 -44.24
N SER A 122 6.73 0.59 -44.84
CA SER A 122 6.33 0.90 -46.22
C SER A 122 4.93 0.36 -46.60
N GLY A 123 4.02 0.30 -45.62
CA GLY A 123 2.67 -0.24 -45.77
C GLY A 123 2.56 -1.77 -45.92
N ASN A 124 3.67 -2.51 -45.90
CA ASN A 124 3.70 -3.95 -46.22
C ASN A 124 4.24 -4.83 -45.08
N GLY A 125 4.79 -4.22 -44.03
CA GLY A 125 5.36 -4.93 -42.87
C GLY A 125 4.46 -4.91 -41.64
N ARG A 126 4.82 -5.76 -40.67
CA ARG A 126 4.29 -5.71 -39.29
C ARG A 126 5.41 -5.27 -38.36
N CYS A 127 5.13 -4.27 -37.54
CA CYS A 127 6.02 -3.86 -36.46
C CYS A 127 6.24 -5.04 -35.52
N LYS A 128 7.48 -5.54 -35.45
CA LYS A 128 7.84 -6.59 -34.50
C LYS A 128 8.03 -5.98 -33.12
N ARG A 129 7.38 -6.62 -32.16
CA ARG A 129 7.60 -6.48 -30.73
C ARG A 129 9.05 -6.93 -30.44
N GLY A 130 9.94 -5.97 -30.23
CA GLY A 130 11.34 -6.19 -29.86
C GLY A 130 11.47 -6.28 -28.36
#